data_AF-A0A1X1NDK0-F1
#
_entry.id   AF-A0A1X1NDK0-F1
#
_cell.length_a   1.000
_cell.length_b   1.000
_cell.length_c   1.000
_cell.angle_alpha   90.00
_cell.angle_beta   90.00
_cell.angle_gamma   90.00
#
_symmetry.space_group_name_H-M   'P 1'
#
loop_
_entity.id
_entity.type
_entity.pdbx_description
1 polymer ?
#
loop_
_entity_poly.entity_id
_entity_poly.type
_entity_poly.pdbx_seq_one_letter_code
_entity_poly.pdbx_strand_id
1 'polypeptide(L)'
;MIDHVHDLASVREATDRLLTAAAKLDDAAAPSRLPGWTRGHVLAHLSRNADALVNVLQGRPMYVSAEARDADIERDAHRPLAVQLDDVRESAARFQAEGEVPADWDRRVELRNGVTDRAVRLPFRRLVEVELHHVDLGIGYELEDLPQEFTEREIDFLAERFSGHPTVPPTRLVASGKEWRTGGGEGAGVTVSGPAADLLGWLAGRRDGAALEVTGDALPVLPPL
;
A
#
# COMPACT_ATOMS: atom_id res chain seq x y z
N MET A 1 -11.07 -8.63 -12.09
CA MET A 1 -10.47 -8.21 -13.39
C MET A 1 -9.73 -6.92 -13.11
N ILE A 2 -8.50 -6.74 -13.60
CA ILE A 2 -7.79 -5.47 -13.38
C ILE A 2 -8.45 -4.41 -14.28
N ASP A 3 -8.97 -3.35 -13.67
CA ASP A 3 -9.61 -2.23 -14.35
C ASP A 3 -8.93 -0.94 -13.87
N HIS A 4 -7.96 -0.47 -14.65
CA HIS A 4 -7.18 0.71 -14.32
C HIS A 4 -8.04 1.99 -14.25
N VAL A 5 -9.16 2.07 -14.98
CA VAL A 5 -10.05 3.24 -14.96
C VAL A 5 -10.82 3.27 -13.65
N HIS A 6 -11.36 2.13 -13.24
CA HIS A 6 -11.98 1.98 -11.93
C HIS A 6 -10.97 2.26 -10.80
N ASP A 7 -9.76 1.70 -10.91
CA ASP A 7 -8.72 1.89 -9.91
C ASP A 7 -8.26 3.36 -9.80
N LEU A 8 -8.16 4.10 -10.91
CA LEU A 8 -7.88 5.54 -10.90
C LEU A 8 -8.97 6.32 -10.18
N ALA A 9 -10.25 5.99 -10.42
CA ALA A 9 -11.36 6.61 -9.69
C ALA A 9 -11.26 6.34 -8.18
N SER A 10 -10.97 5.10 -7.79
CA SER A 10 -10.77 4.71 -6.39
C SER A 10 -9.58 5.43 -5.74
N VAL A 11 -8.47 5.63 -6.48
CA VAL A 11 -7.33 6.44 -5.99
C VAL A 11 -7.74 7.88 -5.69
N ARG A 12 -8.57 8.48 -6.55
CA ARG A 12 -9.06 9.86 -6.34
C ARG A 12 -9.89 9.93 -5.07
N GLU A 13 -10.87 9.04 -4.92
CA GLU A 13 -11.75 9.00 -3.75
C GLU A 13 -10.98 8.75 -2.44
N ALA A 14 -10.03 7.82 -2.45
CA ALA A 14 -9.16 7.55 -1.30
C ALA A 14 -8.28 8.77 -0.95
N THR A 15 -7.75 9.45 -1.97
CA THR A 15 -6.91 10.65 -1.76
C THR A 15 -7.73 11.80 -1.18
N ASP A 16 -8.94 12.05 -1.69
CA ASP A 16 -9.83 13.09 -1.18
C ASP A 16 -10.23 12.83 0.28
N ARG A 17 -10.50 11.56 0.62
CA ARG A 17 -10.78 11.14 2.00
C ARG A 17 -9.58 11.37 2.92
N LEU A 18 -8.38 10.98 2.49
CA LEU A 18 -7.13 11.21 3.23
C LEU A 18 -6.87 12.71 3.45
N LEU A 19 -6.97 13.53 2.40
CA LEU A 19 -6.77 14.98 2.49
C LEU A 19 -7.77 15.64 3.45
N THR A 20 -9.04 15.21 3.40
CA THR A 20 -10.10 15.71 4.29
C THR A 20 -9.82 15.37 5.76
N ALA A 21 -9.31 14.18 6.04
CA ALA A 21 -8.92 13.77 7.40
C ALA A 21 -7.65 14.48 7.86
N ALA A 22 -6.61 14.50 7.03
CA ALA A 22 -5.31 15.10 7.34
C ALA A 22 -5.36 16.63 7.50
N ALA A 23 -6.31 17.32 6.85
CA ALA A 23 -6.55 18.75 7.05
C ALA A 23 -6.97 19.12 8.48
N LYS A 24 -7.40 18.14 9.29
CA LYS A 24 -7.79 18.33 10.69
C LYS A 24 -6.64 18.10 11.67
N LEU A 25 -5.42 17.84 11.18
CA LEU A 25 -4.28 17.62 12.04
C LEU A 25 -3.81 18.92 12.69
N ASP A 26 -3.66 18.86 14.02
CA ASP A 26 -3.04 19.94 14.78
C ASP A 26 -1.53 19.99 14.59
N ASP A 27 -0.90 18.81 14.43
CA ASP A 27 0.55 18.67 14.32
C ASP A 27 0.95 17.51 13.39
N ALA A 28 1.69 17.85 12.32
CA ALA A 28 2.28 16.90 11.38
C ALA A 28 3.62 16.32 11.90
N ALA A 29 4.26 16.95 12.88
CA ALA A 29 5.48 16.46 13.51
C ALA A 29 5.19 15.34 14.54
N ALA A 30 3.93 15.17 14.93
CA ALA A 30 3.52 14.06 15.78
C ALA A 30 3.84 12.69 15.14
N PRO A 31 4.17 11.67 15.95
CA PRO A 31 4.44 10.32 15.45
C PRO A 31 3.27 9.75 14.64
N SER A 32 3.60 9.04 13.56
CA SER A 32 2.69 8.12 12.88
C SER A 32 2.74 6.73 13.53
N ARG A 33 2.04 5.74 12.96
CA ARG A 33 2.16 4.33 13.36
C ARG A 33 3.41 3.66 12.81
N LEU A 34 4.05 4.25 11.79
CA LEU A 34 5.28 3.72 11.23
C LEU A 34 6.47 4.08 12.14
N PRO A 35 7.30 3.10 12.55
CA PRO A 35 8.45 3.36 13.40
C PRO A 35 9.38 4.44 12.82
N GLY A 36 9.66 5.47 13.61
CA GLY A 36 10.56 6.56 13.24
C GLY A 36 9.97 7.60 12.28
N TRP A 37 8.72 7.45 11.83
CA TRP A 37 8.08 8.39 10.91
C TRP A 37 7.06 9.27 11.63
N THR A 38 7.15 10.57 11.40
CA THR A 38 6.06 11.50 11.75
C THR A 38 4.93 11.40 10.73
N ARG A 39 3.76 11.97 11.03
CA ARG A 39 2.68 12.11 10.05
C ARG A 39 3.14 12.89 8.81
N GLY A 40 4.02 13.87 8.99
CA GLY A 40 4.64 14.60 7.90
C GLY A 40 5.51 13.73 6.99
N HIS A 41 6.23 12.75 7.53
CA HIS A 41 6.97 11.79 6.71
C HIS A 41 6.03 10.95 5.84
N VAL A 42 4.88 10.54 6.38
CA VAL A 42 3.86 9.79 5.63
C VAL A 42 3.29 10.63 4.48
N LEU A 43 2.94 11.90 4.73
CA LEU A 43 2.42 12.80 3.70
C LEU A 43 3.47 13.13 2.61
N ALA A 44 4.72 13.37 3.02
CA ALA A 44 5.83 13.56 2.09
C ALA A 44 6.06 12.32 1.21
N HIS A 45 6.08 11.13 1.81
CA HIS A 45 6.17 9.86 1.08
C HIS A 45 5.02 9.68 0.08
N LEU A 46 3.78 9.95 0.48
CA LEU A 46 2.63 9.86 -0.43
C LEU A 46 2.78 10.80 -1.63
N SER A 47 3.36 11.97 -1.43
CA SER A 47 3.62 12.92 -2.53
C SER A 47 4.69 12.38 -3.48
N ARG A 48 5.85 11.98 -2.93
CA ARG A 48 6.98 11.45 -3.71
C ARG A 48 6.68 10.12 -4.39
N ASN A 49 5.84 9.26 -3.78
CA ASN A 49 5.34 8.05 -4.42
C ASN A 49 4.49 8.36 -5.65
N ALA A 50 3.62 9.38 -5.61
CA ALA A 50 2.81 9.76 -6.78
C ALA A 50 3.71 10.23 -7.94
N ASP A 51 4.67 11.11 -7.65
CA ASP A 51 5.64 11.58 -8.65
C ASP A 51 6.47 10.43 -9.24
N ALA A 52 6.85 9.47 -8.39
CA ALA A 52 7.58 8.27 -8.80
C ALA A 52 6.76 7.36 -9.73
N LEU A 53 5.46 7.18 -9.47
CA LEU A 53 4.60 6.40 -10.36
C LEU A 53 4.31 7.13 -11.67
N VAL A 54 4.24 8.46 -11.68
CA VAL A 54 4.23 9.26 -12.92
C VAL A 54 5.50 9.00 -13.74
N ASN A 55 6.68 8.96 -13.10
CA ASN A 55 7.91 8.61 -13.80
C ASN A 55 7.81 7.24 -14.49
N VAL A 56 7.30 6.23 -13.79
CA VAL A 56 7.13 4.88 -14.33
C VAL A 56 6.15 4.86 -15.53
N LEU A 57 5.03 5.57 -15.42
CA LEU A 57 4.06 5.72 -16.52
C LEU A 57 4.66 6.42 -17.74
N GLN A 58 5.60 7.33 -17.53
CA GLN A 58 6.36 8.01 -18.59
C GLN A 58 7.61 7.24 -19.08
N GLY A 59 7.84 6.02 -18.57
CA GLY A 59 8.97 5.18 -18.98
C GLY A 59 10.32 5.60 -18.39
N ARG A 60 10.31 6.36 -17.30
CA ARG A 60 11.50 6.79 -16.55
C ARG A 60 11.67 5.91 -15.29
N PRO A 61 12.89 5.84 -14.72
CA PRO A 61 13.09 5.18 -13.43
C PRO A 61 12.15 5.72 -12.34
N MET A 62 11.61 4.82 -11.51
CA MET A 62 10.70 5.19 -10.42
C MET A 62 11.34 6.24 -9.49
N TYR A 63 12.60 6.00 -9.10
CA TYR A 63 13.43 6.93 -8.35
C TYR A 63 14.81 7.01 -9.00
N VAL A 64 15.51 8.13 -8.81
CA VAL A 64 16.91 8.29 -9.26
C VAL A 64 17.81 7.32 -8.49
N SER A 65 17.63 7.22 -7.17
CA SER A 65 18.24 6.23 -6.30
C SER A 65 17.42 6.06 -5.02
N ALA A 66 17.75 5.07 -4.20
CA ALA A 66 17.13 4.90 -2.88
C ALA A 66 17.46 6.08 -1.96
N GLU A 67 18.71 6.56 -1.99
CA GLU A 67 19.19 7.68 -1.19
C GLU A 67 18.50 8.99 -1.59
N ALA A 68 18.28 9.21 -2.89
CA ALA A 68 17.56 10.38 -3.38
C ALA A 68 16.10 10.39 -2.88
N ARG A 69 15.42 9.24 -2.95
CA ARG A 69 14.08 9.07 -2.40
C ARG A 69 14.03 9.41 -0.91
N ASP A 70 14.93 8.83 -0.12
CA ASP A 70 14.90 8.98 1.33
C ASP A 70 15.25 10.43 1.73
N ALA A 71 16.18 11.07 1.02
CA ALA A 71 16.51 12.48 1.21
C ALA A 71 15.34 13.41 0.83
N ASP A 72 14.60 13.11 -0.24
CA ASP A 72 13.42 13.87 -0.64
C ASP A 72 12.31 13.79 0.43
N ILE A 73 12.07 12.61 0.99
CA ILE A 73 11.08 12.42 2.06
C ILE A 73 11.50 13.17 3.33
N GLU A 74 12.75 13.02 3.78
CA GLU A 74 13.25 13.67 4.99
C GLU A 74 13.20 15.20 4.87
N ARG A 75 13.62 15.75 3.73
CA ARG A 75 13.56 17.20 3.47
C ARG A 75 12.14 17.74 3.57
N ASP A 76 11.16 16.98 3.07
CA ASP A 76 9.79 17.46 2.87
C ASP A 76 8.88 17.19 4.08
N ALA A 77 9.24 16.23 4.94
CA ALA A 77 8.47 15.81 6.11
C ALA A 77 8.23 16.93 7.15
N HIS A 78 9.13 17.91 7.21
CA HIS A 78 9.10 19.00 8.21
C HIS A 78 8.46 20.29 7.68
N ARG A 79 7.92 20.28 6.46
CA ARG A 79 7.22 21.44 5.88
C ARG A 79 5.93 21.75 6.66
N PRO A 80 5.41 23.00 6.62
CA PRO A 80 4.11 23.31 7.19
C PRO A 80 3.01 22.40 6.62
N LEU A 81 2.06 21.96 7.47
CA LEU A 81 1.00 21.03 7.07
C LEU A 81 0.25 21.48 5.80
N ALA A 82 -0.10 22.76 5.70
CA ALA A 82 -0.77 23.29 4.50
C ALA A 82 0.05 23.03 3.21
N VAL A 83 1.37 23.23 3.26
CA VAL A 83 2.28 22.96 2.12
C VAL A 83 2.32 21.46 1.80
N GLN A 84 2.30 20.59 2.81
CA GLN A 84 2.27 19.14 2.59
C GLN A 84 0.95 18.68 1.97
N LEU A 85 -0.18 19.23 2.43
CA LEU A 85 -1.51 18.91 1.86
C LEU A 85 -1.63 19.40 0.42
N ASP A 86 -1.07 20.56 0.10
CA ASP A 86 -1.00 21.06 -1.28
C ASP A 86 -0.11 20.17 -2.15
N ASP A 87 1.06 19.74 -1.66
CA ASP A 87 1.97 18.83 -2.39
C ASP A 87 1.28 17.48 -2.68
N VAL A 88 0.61 16.88 -1.69
CA VAL A 88 -0.16 15.63 -1.89
C VAL A 88 -1.25 15.81 -2.95
N ARG A 89 -1.99 16.95 -2.92
CA ARG A 89 -3.05 17.23 -3.89
C ARG A 89 -2.49 17.38 -5.30
N GLU A 90 -1.42 18.14 -5.46
CA GLU A 90 -0.81 18.39 -6.76
C GLU A 90 -0.14 17.15 -7.34
N SER A 91 0.58 16.37 -6.53
CA SER A 91 1.20 15.12 -6.98
C SER A 91 0.16 14.07 -7.34
N ALA A 92 -0.94 13.98 -6.58
CA ALA A 92 -2.06 13.11 -6.92
C ALA A 92 -2.74 13.54 -8.22
N ALA A 93 -2.94 14.84 -8.44
CA ALA A 93 -3.48 15.35 -9.69
C ALA A 93 -2.59 15.04 -10.90
N ARG A 94 -1.25 15.13 -10.75
CA ARG A 94 -0.29 14.72 -11.78
C ARG A 94 -0.40 13.22 -12.09
N PHE A 95 -0.52 12.37 -11.06
CA PHE A 95 -0.72 10.93 -11.23
C PHE A 95 -2.04 10.61 -11.95
N GLN A 96 -3.14 11.27 -11.57
CA GLN A 96 -4.44 11.10 -12.24
C GLN A 96 -4.36 11.49 -13.71
N ALA A 97 -3.81 12.68 -14.00
CA ALA A 97 -3.68 13.16 -15.37
C ALA A 97 -2.85 12.21 -16.25
N GLU A 98 -1.73 11.68 -15.72
CA GLU A 98 -0.91 10.70 -16.44
C GLU A 98 -1.64 9.36 -16.63
N GLY A 99 -2.43 8.94 -15.64
CA GLY A 99 -3.24 7.72 -15.72
C GLY A 99 -4.39 7.79 -16.73
N GLU A 100 -4.81 8.99 -17.14
CA GLU A 100 -5.84 9.20 -18.17
C GLU A 100 -5.25 9.24 -19.59
N VAL A 101 -3.92 9.34 -19.73
CA VAL A 101 -3.26 9.36 -21.04
C VAL A 101 -3.38 7.99 -21.71
N PRO A 102 -3.85 7.91 -22.97
CA PRO A 102 -3.84 6.65 -23.71
C PRO A 102 -2.42 6.06 -23.82
N ALA A 103 -2.26 4.83 -23.35
CA ALA A 103 -0.99 4.13 -23.33
C ALA A 103 -1.17 2.62 -23.56
N ASP A 104 -0.07 1.93 -23.84
CA ASP A 104 -0.02 0.47 -23.72
C ASP A 104 -0.01 0.09 -22.24
N TRP A 105 -1.18 -0.24 -21.69
CA TRP A 105 -1.34 -0.66 -20.30
C TRP A 105 -0.83 -2.08 -20.03
N ASP A 106 -0.56 -2.87 -21.07
CA ASP A 106 -0.03 -4.23 -20.94
C ASP A 106 1.49 -4.25 -20.89
N ARG A 107 2.15 -3.14 -21.27
CA ARG A 107 3.61 -3.01 -21.22
C ARG A 107 4.15 -3.31 -19.83
N ARG A 108 5.33 -3.95 -19.81
CA ARG A 108 6.07 -4.17 -18.57
C ARG A 108 6.71 -2.87 -18.09
N VAL A 109 6.68 -2.67 -16.79
CA VAL A 109 7.29 -1.56 -16.07
C VAL A 109 8.18 -2.08 -14.95
N GLU A 110 9.19 -1.29 -14.58
CA GLU A 110 10.06 -1.56 -13.45
C GLU A 110 9.72 -0.59 -12.31
N LEU A 111 9.58 -1.15 -11.11
CA LEU A 111 9.35 -0.46 -9.84
C LEU A 111 10.64 -0.49 -9.02
N ARG A 112 10.54 -0.19 -7.72
CA ARG A 112 11.67 -0.26 -6.80
C ARG A 112 12.23 -1.70 -6.69
N ASN A 113 13.54 -1.81 -6.45
CA ASN A 113 14.25 -3.06 -6.16
C ASN A 113 14.15 -4.13 -7.28
N GLY A 114 14.05 -3.71 -8.55
CA GLY A 114 13.96 -4.62 -9.70
C GLY A 114 12.63 -5.38 -9.80
N VAL A 115 11.63 -5.01 -9.01
CA VAL A 115 10.27 -5.54 -9.13
C VAL A 115 9.70 -5.09 -10.47
N THR A 116 9.23 -6.03 -11.29
CA THR A 116 8.55 -5.71 -12.55
C THR A 116 7.06 -6.01 -12.46
N ASP A 117 6.26 -5.20 -13.16
CA ASP A 117 4.80 -5.36 -13.23
C ASP A 117 4.28 -4.95 -14.61
N ARG A 118 2.97 -5.08 -14.84
CA ARG A 118 2.27 -4.46 -15.97
C ARG A 118 1.80 -3.06 -15.56
N ALA A 119 1.87 -2.11 -16.50
CA ALA A 119 1.44 -0.73 -16.24
C ALA A 119 0.00 -0.66 -15.70
N VAL A 120 -0.89 -1.54 -16.16
CA VAL A 120 -2.31 -1.63 -15.72
C VAL A 120 -2.48 -1.83 -14.21
N ARG A 121 -1.46 -2.33 -13.48
CA ARG A 121 -1.50 -2.49 -12.01
C ARG A 121 -1.07 -1.24 -11.23
N LEU A 122 -0.50 -0.23 -11.88
CA LEU A 122 0.01 0.98 -11.21
C LEU A 122 -1.08 1.74 -10.43
N PRO A 123 -2.30 1.95 -10.96
CA PRO A 123 -3.38 2.58 -10.19
C PRO A 123 -3.75 1.81 -8.92
N PHE A 124 -3.88 0.48 -8.99
CA PHE A 124 -4.12 -0.31 -7.78
C PHE A 124 -2.96 -0.21 -6.79
N ARG A 125 -1.70 -0.26 -7.25
CA ARG A 125 -0.53 -0.04 -6.38
C ARG A 125 -0.57 1.33 -5.71
N ARG A 126 -0.99 2.38 -6.43
CA ARG A 126 -1.18 3.70 -5.84
C ARG A 126 -2.29 3.69 -4.80
N LEU A 127 -3.39 2.99 -5.05
CA LEU A 127 -4.50 2.86 -4.10
C LEU A 127 -4.03 2.22 -2.79
N VAL A 128 -3.22 1.16 -2.86
CA VAL A 128 -2.61 0.50 -1.69
C VAL A 128 -1.80 1.49 -0.85
N GLU A 129 -0.97 2.32 -1.49
CA GLU A 129 -0.19 3.34 -0.80
C GLU A 129 -1.10 4.33 -0.07
N VAL A 130 -2.15 4.84 -0.72
CA VAL A 130 -3.05 5.84 -0.10
C VAL A 130 -3.85 5.24 1.06
N GLU A 131 -4.49 4.08 0.85
CA GLU A 131 -5.35 3.45 1.84
C GLU A 131 -4.58 3.00 3.09
N LEU A 132 -3.48 2.27 2.91
CA LEU A 132 -2.70 1.76 4.04
C LEU A 132 -1.96 2.89 4.76
N HIS A 133 -1.47 3.91 4.05
CA HIS A 133 -0.83 5.03 4.73
C HIS A 133 -1.83 6.00 5.38
N HIS A 134 -3.10 6.00 4.96
CA HIS A 134 -4.14 6.67 5.74
C HIS A 134 -4.30 6.02 7.13
N VAL A 135 -4.27 4.69 7.20
CA VAL A 135 -4.24 3.95 8.47
C VAL A 135 -2.97 4.30 9.26
N ASP A 136 -1.83 4.35 8.57
CA ASP A 136 -0.53 4.60 9.21
C ASP A 136 -0.42 6.01 9.81
N LEU A 137 -1.16 7.00 9.31
CA LEU A 137 -1.21 8.34 9.92
C LEU A 137 -1.67 8.27 11.39
N GLY A 138 -2.50 7.27 11.76
CA GLY A 138 -2.99 7.08 13.12
C GLY A 138 -3.90 8.22 13.57
N ILE A 139 -4.86 8.58 12.70
CA ILE A 139 -5.71 9.77 12.84
C ILE A 139 -7.21 9.42 12.88
N GLY A 140 -7.52 8.19 13.29
CA GLY A 140 -8.89 7.67 13.44
C GLY A 140 -9.45 6.98 12.19
N TYR A 141 -8.62 6.66 11.20
CA TYR A 141 -8.95 5.77 10.09
C TYR A 141 -8.22 4.44 10.30
N GLU A 142 -8.97 3.34 10.32
CA GLU A 142 -8.50 2.01 10.70
C GLU A 142 -8.61 1.00 9.55
N LEU A 143 -8.05 -0.20 9.74
CA LEU A 143 -8.16 -1.29 8.76
C LEU A 143 -9.63 -1.72 8.53
N GLU A 144 -10.47 -1.54 9.54
CA GLU A 144 -11.91 -1.78 9.48
C GLU A 144 -12.66 -0.76 8.61
N ASP A 145 -12.09 0.42 8.38
CA ASP A 145 -12.70 1.47 7.54
C ASP A 145 -12.37 1.32 6.05
N LEU A 146 -11.49 0.38 5.71
CA LEU A 146 -11.11 0.10 4.34
C LEU A 146 -12.29 -0.43 3.52
N PRO A 147 -12.46 0.03 2.26
CA PRO A 147 -13.50 -0.52 1.39
C PRO A 147 -13.35 -2.04 1.22
N GLN A 148 -14.45 -2.79 1.36
CA GLN A 148 -14.43 -4.26 1.28
C GLN A 148 -13.72 -4.78 0.01
N GLU A 149 -14.01 -4.17 -1.15
CA GLU A 149 -13.37 -4.56 -2.41
C GLU A 149 -11.86 -4.37 -2.37
N PHE A 150 -11.38 -3.24 -1.81
CA PHE A 150 -9.96 -2.99 -1.64
C PHE A 150 -9.33 -4.03 -0.71
N THR A 151 -9.93 -4.30 0.44
CA THR A 151 -9.44 -5.27 1.41
C THR A 151 -9.26 -6.66 0.78
N GLU A 152 -10.27 -7.14 0.05
CA GLU A 152 -10.21 -8.45 -0.61
C GLU A 152 -9.12 -8.50 -1.68
N ARG A 153 -8.99 -7.45 -2.51
CA ARG A 153 -7.99 -7.37 -3.57
C ARG A 153 -6.57 -7.23 -3.04
N GLU A 154 -6.38 -6.56 -1.90
CA GLU A 154 -5.06 -6.44 -1.29
C GLU A 154 -4.64 -7.73 -0.59
N ILE A 155 -5.59 -8.47 0.01
CA ILE A 155 -5.33 -9.84 0.49
C ILE A 155 -4.93 -10.74 -0.69
N ASP A 156 -5.63 -10.68 -1.83
CA ASP A 156 -5.24 -11.40 -3.06
C ASP A 156 -3.78 -11.07 -3.45
N PHE A 157 -3.43 -9.78 -3.49
CA PHE A 157 -2.11 -9.31 -3.89
C PHE A 157 -1.01 -9.76 -2.93
N LEU A 158 -1.22 -9.64 -1.62
CA LEU A 158 -0.24 -10.04 -0.60
C LEU A 158 -0.11 -11.57 -0.52
N ALA A 159 -1.19 -12.32 -0.72
CA ALA A 159 -1.13 -13.78 -0.84
C ALA A 159 -0.31 -14.20 -2.07
N GLU A 160 -0.50 -13.56 -3.23
CA GLU A 160 0.31 -13.78 -4.43
C GLU A 160 1.78 -13.42 -4.18
N ARG A 161 2.06 -12.31 -3.49
CA ARG A 161 3.42 -11.84 -3.18
C ARG A 161 4.25 -12.85 -2.39
N PHE A 162 3.66 -13.53 -1.42
CA PHE A 162 4.36 -14.53 -0.61
C PHE A 162 4.25 -15.96 -1.17
N SER A 163 3.54 -16.16 -2.28
CA SER A 163 3.40 -17.47 -2.92
C SER A 163 4.76 -18.00 -3.39
N GLY A 164 5.09 -19.23 -3.01
CA GLY A 164 6.38 -19.86 -3.30
C GLY A 164 7.55 -19.33 -2.45
N HIS A 165 7.32 -18.43 -1.49
CA HIS A 165 8.39 -17.91 -0.64
C HIS A 165 8.93 -19.03 0.25
N PRO A 166 10.24 -19.35 0.20
CA PRO A 166 10.80 -20.55 0.83
C PRO A 166 10.76 -20.52 2.36
N THR A 167 10.64 -19.33 2.97
CA THR A 167 10.58 -19.17 4.43
C THR A 167 9.15 -19.05 4.97
N VAL A 168 8.14 -19.00 4.11
CA VAL A 168 6.73 -18.96 4.52
C VAL A 168 6.17 -20.36 4.29
N PRO A 169 5.66 -21.06 5.33
CA PRO A 169 5.10 -22.40 5.15
C PRO A 169 3.83 -22.35 4.26
N PRO A 170 3.41 -23.48 3.69
CA PRO A 170 2.15 -23.56 2.96
C PRO A 170 1.02 -23.04 3.85
N THR A 171 0.44 -21.89 3.49
CA THR A 171 -0.51 -21.19 4.34
C THR A 171 -1.82 -21.00 3.61
N ARG A 172 -2.91 -21.49 4.20
CA ARG A 172 -4.28 -21.23 3.77
C ARG A 172 -4.84 -20.07 4.57
N LEU A 173 -5.36 -19.07 3.87
CA LEU A 173 -5.94 -17.87 4.47
C LEU A 173 -7.45 -17.90 4.28
N VAL A 174 -8.22 -17.55 5.31
CA VAL A 174 -9.69 -17.57 5.25
C VAL A 174 -10.25 -16.31 5.89
N ALA A 175 -11.04 -15.56 5.13
CA ALA A 175 -11.80 -14.42 5.63
C ALA A 175 -13.04 -14.21 4.76
N SER A 176 -14.15 -13.79 5.37
CA SER A 176 -15.36 -13.38 4.65
C SER A 176 -15.88 -14.40 3.61
N GLY A 177 -15.75 -15.70 3.90
CA GLY A 177 -16.17 -16.78 2.99
C GLY A 177 -15.29 -16.96 1.74
N LYS A 178 -14.16 -16.25 1.68
CA LYS A 178 -13.11 -16.41 0.66
C LYS A 178 -11.90 -17.15 1.23
N GLU A 179 -11.15 -17.74 0.32
CA GLU A 179 -9.95 -18.51 0.64
C GLU A 179 -8.80 -18.17 -0.30
N TRP A 180 -7.61 -18.05 0.28
CA TRP A 180 -6.36 -17.84 -0.44
C TRP A 180 -5.33 -18.88 -0.04
N ARG A 181 -4.29 -18.99 -0.85
CA ARG A 181 -3.10 -19.80 -0.55
C ARG A 181 -1.86 -18.95 -0.78
N THR A 182 -0.88 -19.14 0.09
CA THR A 182 0.42 -18.49 0.00
C THR A 182 1.52 -19.36 0.63
N GLY A 183 2.76 -18.87 0.60
CA GLY A 183 3.94 -19.59 1.07
C GLY A 183 4.42 -20.69 0.12
N GLY A 184 5.42 -21.43 0.56
CA GLY A 184 6.00 -22.57 -0.14
C GLY A 184 5.04 -23.76 -0.27
N GLY A 185 5.46 -24.78 -1.02
CA GLY A 185 4.68 -26.01 -1.25
C GLY A 185 5.06 -27.18 -0.35
N GLU A 186 6.09 -27.06 0.48
CA GLU A 186 6.64 -28.14 1.31
C GLU A 186 6.46 -27.85 2.81
N GLY A 187 6.22 -28.89 3.60
CA GLY A 187 6.04 -28.79 5.06
C GLY A 187 4.60 -28.99 5.52
N ALA A 188 4.37 -28.91 6.84
CA ALA A 188 3.04 -28.93 7.41
C ALA A 188 2.33 -27.61 7.10
N GLY A 189 1.06 -27.69 6.68
CA GLY A 189 0.28 -26.52 6.32
C GLY A 189 -0.28 -25.80 7.54
N VAL A 190 -0.37 -24.48 7.46
CA VAL A 190 -1.04 -23.63 8.46
C VAL A 190 -2.33 -23.08 7.86
N THR A 191 -3.42 -23.07 8.62
CA THR A 191 -4.62 -22.31 8.28
C THR A 191 -4.74 -21.11 9.21
N VAL A 192 -4.83 -19.93 8.63
CA VAL A 192 -5.03 -18.66 9.33
C VAL A 192 -6.40 -18.12 8.94
N SER A 193 -7.26 -17.86 9.92
CA SER A 193 -8.63 -17.38 9.71
C SER A 193 -9.01 -16.25 10.65
N GLY A 194 -9.90 -15.36 10.19
CA GLY A 194 -10.41 -14.27 11.02
C GLY A 194 -11.11 -13.17 10.20
N PRO A 195 -11.41 -12.03 10.83
CA PRO A 195 -11.92 -10.86 10.12
C PRO A 195 -10.94 -10.40 9.03
N ALA A 196 -11.47 -9.91 7.90
CA ALA A 196 -10.64 -9.49 6.77
C ALA A 196 -9.67 -8.36 7.13
N ALA A 197 -10.06 -7.44 8.02
CA ALA A 197 -9.20 -6.36 8.50
C ALA A 197 -8.00 -6.89 9.30
N ASP A 198 -8.20 -7.89 10.17
CA ASP A 198 -7.12 -8.53 10.92
C ASP A 198 -6.17 -9.31 9.99
N LEU A 199 -6.74 -10.03 9.03
CA LEU A 199 -5.97 -10.82 8.07
C LEU A 199 -5.11 -9.92 7.18
N LEU A 200 -5.71 -8.86 6.63
CA LEU A 200 -4.98 -7.83 5.88
C LEU A 200 -3.92 -7.15 6.76
N GLY A 201 -4.27 -6.79 8.00
CA GLY A 201 -3.34 -6.17 8.93
C GLY A 201 -2.10 -7.01 9.17
N TRP A 202 -2.26 -8.32 9.38
CA TRP A 202 -1.13 -9.23 9.52
C TRP A 202 -0.31 -9.37 8.24
N LEU A 203 -0.97 -9.60 7.09
CA LEU A 203 -0.29 -9.71 5.78
C LEU A 203 0.50 -8.43 5.44
N ALA A 204 -0.04 -7.28 5.81
CA ALA A 204 0.54 -5.97 5.55
C ALA A 204 1.56 -5.51 6.62
N GLY A 205 1.84 -6.36 7.63
CA GLY A 205 2.78 -6.05 8.71
C GLY A 205 2.31 -4.96 9.69
N ARG A 206 1.00 -4.69 9.74
CA ARG A 206 0.35 -3.66 10.58
C ARG A 206 -0.36 -4.21 11.82
N ARG A 207 -0.52 -5.53 11.90
CA ARG A 207 -0.96 -6.28 13.09
C ARG A 207 -0.05 -7.48 13.30
N ASP A 208 0.07 -7.91 14.54
CA ASP A 208 0.82 -9.11 14.93
C ASP A 208 0.06 -10.42 14.67
N GLY A 209 -1.22 -10.32 14.28
CA GLY A 209 -2.10 -11.45 14.04
C GLY A 209 -2.68 -12.08 15.31
N ALA A 210 -2.58 -11.42 16.48
CA ALA A 210 -3.12 -11.94 17.75
C ALA A 210 -4.64 -12.18 17.74
N ALA A 211 -5.37 -11.47 16.87
CA ALA A 211 -6.81 -11.64 16.68
C ALA A 211 -7.17 -12.74 15.66
N LEU A 212 -6.18 -13.37 15.03
CA LEU A 212 -6.39 -14.44 14.05
C LEU A 212 -6.42 -15.80 14.74
N GLU A 213 -7.32 -16.65 14.25
CA GLU A 213 -7.35 -18.06 14.60
C GLU A 213 -6.35 -18.82 13.74
N VAL A 214 -5.56 -19.70 14.37
CA VAL A 214 -4.53 -20.48 13.71
C VAL A 214 -4.75 -21.96 13.98
N THR A 215 -4.84 -22.75 12.91
CA THR A 215 -4.93 -24.21 12.97
C THR A 215 -3.74 -24.83 12.24
N GLY A 216 -3.07 -25.80 12.88
CA GLY A 216 -1.81 -26.37 12.39
C GLY A 216 -0.63 -25.88 13.23
N ASP A 217 0.47 -25.53 12.57
CA ASP A 217 1.63 -24.91 13.21
C ASP A 217 1.36 -23.46 13.64
N ALA A 218 2.36 -22.81 14.27
CA ALA A 218 2.28 -21.42 14.71
C ALA A 218 2.05 -20.43 13.54
N LEU A 219 1.51 -19.26 13.88
CA LEU A 219 1.32 -18.16 12.91
C LEU A 219 2.65 -17.85 12.19
N PRO A 220 2.68 -17.86 10.86
CA PRO A 220 3.92 -17.58 10.13
C PRO A 220 4.43 -16.16 10.39
N VAL A 221 5.75 -16.04 10.51
CA VAL A 221 6.43 -14.74 10.44
C VAL A 221 6.64 -14.42 8.97
N LEU A 222 5.96 -13.38 8.48
CA LEU A 222 6.06 -12.96 7.09
C LEU A 222 7.33 -12.12 6.87
N PRO A 223 8.01 -12.27 5.72
CA PRO A 223 9.09 -11.37 5.32
C PRO A 223 8.60 -9.91 5.24
N PRO A 224 9.49 -8.92 5.46
CA PRO A 224 9.17 -7.52 5.20
C PRO A 224 8.69 -7.29 3.76
N LEU A 225 7.75 -6.34 3.60
CA LEU A 225 7.23 -5.92 2.30
C LEU A 225 8.21 -5.05 1.51
#